data_AF-A0A8X6U0C6-F1
#
_entry.id   AF-A0A8X6U0C6-F1
#
_cell.length_a   1.000
_cell.length_b   1.000
_cell.length_c   1.000
_cell.angle_alpha   90.00
_cell.angle_beta   90.00
_cell.angle_gamma   90.00
#
_symmetry.space_group_name_H-M   'P 1'
#
loop_
_entity.id
_entity.type
_entity.pdbx_description
1 polymer ?
#
loop_
_entity_poly.entity_id
_entity_poly.type
_entity_poly.pdbx_seq_one_letter_code
_entity_poly.pdbx_strand_id
1 'polypeptide(L)'
;TVGQSFRCVCNPGFHGTLCDQEEIDVCFSAPCQNGGTCTRTASSFRCLCPESFEGPTCADRVGSCGSHISGTNGTVQFPETGTTYDHRMSCAWVITVPNSKVINITFDHFDLEDGGNCEFDFLQINDGPNAGSRMMGRFCGDVMHRRNFVSTHNHIYLWFQSDKTVAHSGFLLQWAAVDP
;
A
#
# COMPACT_ATOMS: atom_id res chain seq x y z
N THR A 1 -8.23 53.62 -41.57
CA THR A 1 -8.52 53.52 -40.12
C THR A 1 -7.52 52.54 -39.54
N VAL A 2 -6.48 53.02 -38.85
CA VAL A 2 -5.47 52.13 -38.24
C VAL A 2 -5.99 51.77 -36.85
N GLY A 3 -6.47 50.55 -36.68
CA GLY A 3 -6.93 50.05 -35.37
C GLY A 3 -5.75 49.93 -34.43
N GLN A 4 -5.79 50.64 -33.30
CA GLN A 4 -4.75 50.53 -32.28
C GLN A 4 -4.85 49.14 -31.64
N SER A 5 -3.78 48.35 -31.75
CA SER A 5 -3.65 47.09 -31.01
C SER A 5 -3.43 47.44 -29.54
N PHE A 6 -4.38 47.08 -28.68
CA PHE A 6 -4.24 47.18 -27.23
C PHE A 6 -3.86 45.80 -26.67
N ARG A 7 -2.91 45.78 -25.73
CA ARG A 7 -2.50 44.58 -24.99
C ARG A 7 -2.68 44.85 -23.51
N CYS A 8 -3.40 43.97 -22.83
CA CYS A 8 -3.58 44.06 -21.38
C CYS A 8 -2.27 43.70 -20.65
N VAL A 9 -2.02 44.35 -19.51
CA VAL A 9 -1.00 43.89 -18.54
C VAL A 9 -1.71 42.93 -17.59
N CYS A 10 -1.25 41.68 -17.55
CA CYS A 10 -1.96 40.63 -16.82
C CYS A 10 -1.54 40.54 -15.36
N ASN A 11 -2.51 40.21 -14.50
CA ASN A 11 -2.24 39.81 -13.12
C ASN A 11 -1.45 38.49 -13.10
N PRO A 12 -0.68 38.20 -12.03
CA PRO A 12 0.02 36.93 -11.90
C PRO A 12 -0.94 35.74 -12.10
N GLY A 13 -0.60 34.82 -13.01
CA GLY A 13 -1.42 33.64 -13.35
C GLY A 13 -2.29 33.77 -14.61
N PHE A 14 -2.36 34.96 -15.22
CA PHE A 14 -3.13 35.21 -16.45
C PHE A 14 -2.19 35.62 -17.60
N HIS A 15 -2.49 35.20 -18.82
CA HIS A 15 -1.77 35.62 -20.03
C HIS A 15 -2.70 35.81 -21.23
N GLY A 16 -2.12 36.11 -22.40
CA GLY A 16 -2.86 36.45 -23.62
C GLY A 16 -3.01 37.97 -23.81
N THR A 17 -3.52 38.38 -24.97
CA THR A 17 -3.71 39.81 -25.27
C THR A 17 -4.78 40.47 -24.42
N LEU A 18 -5.74 39.67 -23.92
CA LEU A 18 -6.86 40.10 -23.09
C LEU A 18 -6.76 39.60 -21.65
N CYS A 19 -5.68 38.91 -21.26
CA CYS A 19 -5.53 38.29 -19.94
C CYS A 19 -6.65 37.29 -19.59
N ASP A 20 -7.18 36.62 -20.61
CA ASP A 20 -8.25 35.63 -20.56
C ASP A 20 -7.73 34.19 -20.70
N GLN A 21 -6.42 34.04 -20.95
CA GLN A 21 -5.78 32.73 -20.99
C GLN A 21 -5.32 32.37 -19.59
N GLU A 22 -6.08 31.48 -18.97
CA GLU A 22 -5.68 30.73 -17.78
C GLU A 22 -4.98 29.45 -18.23
N GLU A 23 -3.68 29.50 -18.48
CA GLU A 23 -2.91 28.26 -18.31
C GLU A 23 -2.84 27.99 -16.80
N ILE A 24 -3.87 27.34 -16.26
CA ILE A 24 -3.84 26.78 -14.90
C ILE A 24 -2.65 25.84 -14.85
N ASP A 25 -1.53 26.33 -14.32
CA ASP A 25 -0.35 25.51 -14.09
C ASP A 25 -0.66 24.51 -13.01
N VAL A 26 -1.22 23.38 -13.46
CA VAL A 26 -1.50 22.21 -12.67
C VAL A 26 -0.26 21.68 -11.95
N CYS A 27 0.96 22.06 -12.38
CA CYS A 27 2.19 21.76 -11.67
C CYS A 27 2.56 22.80 -10.61
N PHE A 28 1.98 24.01 -10.61
CA PHE A 28 2.22 25.04 -9.59
C PHE A 28 1.80 24.59 -8.17
N SER A 29 0.79 23.73 -8.07
CA SER A 29 0.39 23.12 -6.79
C SER A 29 1.35 22.04 -6.28
N ALA A 30 2.43 21.74 -7.02
CA ALA A 30 3.38 20.67 -6.73
C ALA A 30 2.68 19.34 -6.40
N PRO A 31 1.84 18.80 -7.31
CA PRO A 31 1.02 17.62 -7.01
C PRO A 31 1.82 16.32 -6.86
N CYS A 32 3.04 16.27 -7.39
CA CYS A 32 3.91 15.10 -7.31
C CYS A 32 4.64 15.05 -5.97
N GLN A 33 4.45 13.96 -5.23
CA GLN A 33 5.07 13.70 -3.95
C GLN A 33 6.41 13.00 -4.12
N ASN A 34 7.14 12.84 -3.01
CA ASN A 34 8.35 12.02 -2.91
C ASN A 34 9.44 12.32 -3.96
N GLY A 35 9.56 13.59 -4.38
CA GLY A 35 10.56 14.01 -5.38
C GLY A 35 10.17 13.71 -6.83
N GLY A 36 8.90 13.38 -7.10
CA GLY A 36 8.40 13.21 -8.46
C GLY A 36 8.46 14.50 -9.29
N THR A 37 8.72 14.37 -10.59
CA THR A 37 8.76 15.52 -11.52
C THR A 37 7.41 15.71 -12.18
N CYS A 38 6.83 16.91 -12.04
CA CYS A 38 5.56 17.25 -12.68
C CYS A 38 5.76 17.71 -14.12
N THR A 39 4.98 17.15 -15.04
CA THR A 39 4.93 17.54 -16.44
C THR A 39 3.51 17.87 -16.83
N ARG A 40 3.29 19.02 -17.50
CA ARG A 40 1.95 19.39 -17.97
C ARG A 40 1.59 18.55 -19.20
N THR A 41 0.33 18.16 -19.28
CA THR A 41 -0.29 17.55 -20.46
C THR A 41 -1.35 18.49 -21.02
N ALA A 42 -1.89 18.20 -22.22
CA ALA A 42 -2.84 19.07 -22.91
C ALA A 42 -4.13 19.39 -22.11
N SER A 43 -4.44 18.61 -21.07
CA SER A 43 -5.64 18.77 -20.23
C SER A 43 -5.45 18.48 -18.74
N SER A 44 -4.23 18.15 -18.28
CA SER A 44 -3.94 17.77 -16.89
C SER A 44 -2.43 17.82 -16.59
N PHE A 45 -1.96 17.11 -15.55
CA PHE A 45 -0.55 16.88 -15.24
C PHE A 45 -0.21 15.38 -15.30
N ARG A 46 1.08 15.06 -15.35
CA ARG A 46 1.62 13.73 -15.15
C ARG A 46 2.85 13.82 -14.26
N CYS A 47 2.91 12.96 -13.25
CA CYS A 47 4.09 12.78 -12.43
C CYS A 47 5.01 11.71 -13.02
N LEU A 48 6.30 12.02 -13.10
CA LEU A 48 7.37 11.04 -13.31
C LEU A 48 7.91 10.65 -11.95
N CYS A 49 7.64 9.42 -11.53
CA CYS A 49 8.00 8.94 -10.21
C CYS A 49 9.44 8.40 -10.16
N PRO A 50 10.15 8.60 -9.04
CA PRO A 50 11.39 7.88 -8.76
C PRO A 50 11.15 6.37 -8.66
N GLU A 51 12.21 5.55 -8.79
CA GLU A 51 12.13 4.07 -8.83
C GLU A 51 11.36 3.43 -7.66
N SER A 52 11.31 4.09 -6.50
CA SER A 52 10.66 3.56 -5.30
C SER A 52 9.20 3.98 -5.12
N PHE A 53 8.64 4.77 -6.04
CA PHE A 53 7.28 5.30 -5.92
C PHE A 53 6.44 5.10 -7.18
N GLU A 54 5.15 5.00 -6.99
CA GLU A 54 4.16 4.81 -8.04
C GLU A 54 2.85 5.55 -7.73
N GLY A 55 1.87 5.35 -8.60
CA GLY A 55 0.58 6.03 -8.54
C GLY A 55 0.58 7.41 -9.22
N PRO A 56 -0.59 8.05 -9.32
CA PRO A 56 -0.76 9.28 -10.10
C PRO A 56 0.06 10.47 -9.60
N THR A 57 0.36 10.48 -8.30
CA THR A 57 1.07 11.54 -7.59
C THR A 57 2.38 11.07 -6.97
N CYS A 58 2.85 9.85 -7.26
CA CYS A 58 4.04 9.27 -6.63
C CYS A 58 3.94 9.16 -5.10
N ALA A 59 2.72 9.05 -4.56
CA ALA A 59 2.48 8.93 -3.12
C ALA A 59 2.77 7.51 -2.62
N ASP A 60 2.49 6.51 -3.45
CA ASP A 60 2.54 5.10 -3.09
C ASP A 60 3.95 4.56 -3.32
N ARG A 61 4.40 3.64 -2.46
CA ARG A 61 5.68 2.94 -2.68
C ARG A 61 5.46 1.77 -3.61
N VAL A 62 6.38 1.58 -4.57
CA VAL A 62 6.38 0.40 -5.44
C VAL A 62 6.42 -0.87 -4.58
N GLY A 63 5.51 -1.80 -4.84
CA GLY A 63 5.40 -3.06 -4.12
C GLY A 63 4.77 -2.95 -2.73
N SER A 64 4.18 -1.80 -2.38
CA SER A 64 3.39 -1.68 -1.16
C SER A 64 1.97 -2.18 -1.39
N CYS A 65 1.43 -2.97 -0.47
CA CYS A 65 0.06 -3.46 -0.58
C CYS A 65 -0.62 -3.70 0.78
N GLY A 66 -1.87 -4.18 0.74
CA GLY A 66 -2.65 -4.53 1.92
C GLY A 66 -3.78 -3.54 2.25
N SER A 67 -4.50 -3.81 3.33
CA SER A 67 -5.77 -3.13 3.63
C SER A 67 -6.16 -3.18 5.11
N HIS A 68 -7.05 -2.28 5.51
CA HIS A 68 -7.74 -2.39 6.79
C HIS A 68 -9.04 -3.18 6.61
N ILE A 69 -9.16 -4.30 7.31
CA ILE A 69 -10.25 -5.26 7.21
C ILE A 69 -11.03 -5.25 8.53
N SER A 70 -12.35 -5.16 8.43
CA SER A 70 -13.23 -5.21 9.60
C SER A 70 -14.34 -6.24 9.39
N GLY A 71 -14.69 -6.99 10.44
CA GLY A 71 -15.80 -7.94 10.37
C GLY A 71 -15.79 -8.96 11.51
N THR A 72 -16.52 -10.05 11.33
CA THR A 72 -16.59 -11.16 12.30
C THR A 72 -15.90 -12.43 11.81
N ASN A 73 -15.62 -12.54 10.51
CA ASN A 73 -14.77 -13.56 9.90
C ASN A 73 -14.34 -13.10 8.51
N GLY A 74 -13.37 -13.81 7.93
CA GLY A 74 -12.95 -13.59 6.55
C GLY A 74 -11.63 -14.27 6.23
N THR A 75 -11.09 -13.89 5.08
CA THR A 75 -9.80 -14.36 4.58
C THR A 75 -8.86 -13.23 4.26
N VAL A 76 -7.56 -13.55 4.27
CA VAL A 76 -6.53 -12.76 3.60
C VAL A 76 -5.78 -13.71 2.67
N GLN A 77 -5.93 -13.51 1.37
CA GLN A 77 -5.20 -14.25 0.35
C GLN A 77 -4.11 -13.36 -0.23
N PHE A 78 -2.88 -13.88 -0.28
CA PHE A 78 -1.77 -13.19 -0.92
C PHE A 78 -0.85 -14.19 -1.62
N PRO A 79 -0.46 -13.96 -2.89
CA PRO A 79 -0.89 -12.87 -3.75
C PRO A 79 -2.38 -13.00 -4.14
N GLU A 80 -3.06 -11.87 -4.40
CA GLU A 80 -4.48 -11.86 -4.80
C GLU A 80 -4.68 -12.44 -6.21
N THR A 81 -3.68 -12.30 -7.07
CA THR A 81 -3.67 -12.82 -8.44
C THR A 81 -2.31 -13.44 -8.76
N GLY A 82 -2.27 -14.32 -9.75
CA GLY A 82 -1.05 -15.03 -10.14
C GLY A 82 -0.76 -16.27 -9.29
N THR A 83 0.44 -16.82 -9.47
CA THR A 83 0.86 -18.09 -8.83
C THR A 83 1.95 -17.91 -7.79
N THR A 84 2.66 -16.78 -7.80
CA THR A 84 3.72 -16.44 -6.85
C THR A 84 3.69 -14.95 -6.56
N TYR A 85 4.17 -14.52 -5.39
CA TYR A 85 4.28 -13.09 -5.06
C TYR A 85 5.45 -12.41 -5.78
N ASP A 86 5.39 -11.09 -5.89
CA ASP A 86 6.48 -10.27 -6.44
C ASP A 86 7.60 -10.05 -5.41
N HIS A 87 8.77 -9.66 -5.92
CA HIS A 87 9.93 -9.28 -5.10
C HIS A 87 9.80 -7.83 -4.59
N ARG A 88 10.48 -7.53 -3.49
CA ARG A 88 10.54 -6.21 -2.82
C ARG A 88 9.18 -5.70 -2.37
N MET A 89 8.27 -6.61 -2.08
CA MET A 89 6.94 -6.27 -1.60
C MET A 89 7.02 -5.91 -0.11
N SER A 90 6.16 -4.99 0.32
CA SER A 90 5.92 -4.70 1.72
C SER A 90 4.43 -4.48 1.93
N CYS A 91 3.73 -5.53 2.32
CA CYS A 91 2.29 -5.53 2.45
C CYS A 91 1.85 -5.59 3.91
N ALA A 92 0.86 -4.78 4.28
CA ALA A 92 0.36 -4.76 5.64
C ALA A 92 -1.16 -4.80 5.70
N TRP A 93 -1.68 -5.68 6.55
CA TRP A 93 -3.11 -5.76 6.82
C TRP A 93 -3.40 -5.52 8.30
N VAL A 94 -4.51 -4.83 8.58
CA VAL A 94 -5.04 -4.70 9.94
C VAL A 94 -6.39 -5.36 9.97
N ILE A 95 -6.56 -6.39 10.79
CA ILE A 95 -7.85 -7.04 11.01
C ILE A 95 -8.45 -6.49 12.31
N THR A 96 -9.67 -5.97 12.22
CA THR A 96 -10.42 -5.40 13.34
C THR A 96 -11.73 -6.14 13.53
N VAL A 97 -11.95 -6.67 14.74
CA VAL A 97 -13.22 -7.30 15.15
C VAL A 97 -13.94 -6.43 16.19
N PRO A 98 -15.22 -6.72 16.52
CA PRO A 98 -15.91 -6.02 17.60
C PRO A 98 -15.10 -6.03 18.91
N ASN A 99 -15.18 -4.95 19.68
CA ASN A 99 -14.36 -4.73 20.88
C ASN A 99 -14.51 -5.79 22.00
N SER A 100 -15.55 -6.62 21.95
CA SER A 100 -15.79 -7.72 22.89
C SER A 100 -15.22 -9.07 22.45
N LYS A 101 -14.54 -9.12 21.30
CA LYS A 101 -14.03 -10.35 20.69
C LYS A 101 -12.51 -10.31 20.55
N VAL A 102 -11.92 -11.50 20.47
CA VAL A 102 -10.54 -11.69 20.02
C VAL A 102 -10.53 -12.36 18.65
N ILE A 103 -9.38 -12.37 17.99
CA ILE A 103 -9.20 -12.85 16.63
C ILE A 103 -8.47 -14.17 16.69
N ASN A 104 -9.09 -15.22 16.20
CA ASN A 104 -8.41 -16.48 15.93
C ASN A 104 -8.02 -16.53 14.45
N ILE A 105 -6.75 -16.83 14.18
CA ILE A 105 -6.15 -16.93 12.85
C ILE A 105 -5.68 -18.36 12.61
N THR A 106 -5.98 -18.88 11.42
CA THR A 106 -5.45 -20.14 10.90
C THR A 106 -4.98 -19.96 9.45
N PHE A 107 -4.18 -20.89 8.96
CA PHE A 107 -3.68 -20.88 7.59
C PHE A 107 -4.14 -22.13 6.85
N ASP A 108 -4.87 -21.93 5.77
CA ASP A 108 -5.22 -23.01 4.84
C ASP A 108 -4.05 -23.29 3.87
N HIS A 109 -3.28 -22.24 3.56
CA HIS A 109 -2.09 -22.30 2.71
C HIS A 109 -1.01 -21.36 3.24
N PHE A 110 0.26 -21.78 3.18
CA PHE A 110 1.40 -20.96 3.54
C PHE A 110 2.67 -21.54 2.91
N ASP A 111 3.36 -20.77 2.09
CA ASP A 111 4.57 -21.13 1.36
C ASP A 111 5.32 -19.84 1.00
N LEU A 112 6.31 -19.49 1.81
CA LEU A 112 7.23 -18.37 1.61
C LEU A 112 8.67 -18.88 1.53
N GLU A 113 9.59 -18.10 0.94
CA GLU A 113 11.00 -18.47 0.91
C GLU A 113 11.54 -18.72 2.32
N ASP A 114 12.17 -19.89 2.52
CA ASP A 114 12.76 -20.25 3.81
C ASP A 114 14.21 -19.74 3.92
N GLY A 115 14.39 -18.64 4.64
CA GLY A 115 15.69 -18.08 5.01
C GLY A 115 16.24 -18.57 6.34
N GLY A 116 15.74 -19.68 6.90
CA GLY A 116 16.15 -20.25 8.20
C GLY A 116 15.61 -19.48 9.40
N ASN A 117 15.93 -18.19 9.51
CA ASN A 117 15.37 -17.26 10.50
C ASN A 117 14.34 -16.30 9.87
N CYS A 118 13.84 -16.62 8.68
CA CYS A 118 12.93 -15.77 7.90
C CYS A 118 13.52 -14.38 7.61
N GLU A 119 14.82 -14.33 7.31
CA GLU A 119 15.55 -13.09 6.98
C GLU A 119 15.29 -12.59 5.56
N PHE A 120 14.91 -13.49 4.64
CA PHE A 120 14.52 -13.16 3.28
C PHE A 120 13.04 -12.74 3.25
N ASP A 121 12.14 -13.68 3.00
CA ASP A 121 10.70 -13.44 2.96
C ASP A 121 10.04 -13.84 4.27
N PHE A 122 9.04 -13.08 4.69
CA PHE A 122 8.32 -13.40 5.92
C PHE A 122 6.92 -12.82 5.98
N LEU A 123 6.07 -13.49 6.78
CA LEU A 123 4.87 -12.92 7.37
C LEU A 123 5.10 -12.75 8.87
N GLN A 124 4.99 -11.51 9.35
CA GLN A 124 5.02 -11.17 10.77
C GLN A 124 3.60 -10.93 11.27
N ILE A 125 3.29 -11.46 12.45
CA ILE A 125 2.00 -11.28 13.13
C ILE A 125 2.23 -10.50 14.41
N ASN A 126 1.50 -9.40 14.59
CA ASN A 126 1.53 -8.57 15.79
C ASN A 126 0.13 -8.54 16.44
N ASP A 127 0.07 -8.77 17.75
CA ASP A 127 -1.15 -8.68 18.57
C ASP A 127 -1.42 -7.22 18.92
N GLY A 128 -2.24 -6.57 18.10
CA GLY A 128 -2.59 -5.16 18.19
C GLY A 128 -2.73 -4.49 16.81
N PRO A 129 -2.91 -3.16 16.77
CA PRO A 129 -3.33 -2.46 15.55
C PRO A 129 -2.19 -2.10 14.59
N ASN A 130 -0.92 -2.24 14.97
CA ASN A 130 0.22 -1.82 14.15
C ASN A 130 1.53 -2.57 14.46
N ALA A 131 2.57 -2.29 13.68
CA ALA A 131 3.90 -2.88 13.80
C ALA A 131 4.61 -2.66 15.15
N GLY A 132 4.19 -1.67 15.94
CA GLY A 132 4.71 -1.44 17.30
C GLY A 132 4.05 -2.32 18.37
N SER A 133 3.01 -3.08 18.01
CA SER A 133 2.32 -3.99 18.94
C SER A 133 3.14 -5.28 19.15
N ARG A 134 2.79 -6.06 20.19
CA ARG A 134 3.53 -7.27 20.56
C ARG A 134 3.65 -8.24 19.37
N MET A 135 4.88 -8.53 18.95
CA MET A 135 5.12 -9.53 17.92
C MET A 135 4.81 -10.94 18.46
N MET A 136 3.86 -11.62 17.82
CA MET A 136 3.55 -13.03 18.10
C MET A 136 4.56 -13.96 17.42
N GLY A 137 5.03 -13.58 16.24
CA GLY A 137 6.11 -14.27 15.54
C GLY A 137 6.33 -13.75 14.12
N ARG A 138 7.39 -14.26 13.50
CA ARG A 138 7.81 -14.03 12.11
C ARG A 138 7.99 -15.39 11.47
N PHE A 139 7.38 -15.60 10.31
CA PHE A 139 7.17 -16.93 9.74
C PHE A 139 7.50 -16.97 8.25
N CYS A 140 8.05 -18.10 7.81
CA CYS A 140 8.47 -18.40 6.45
C CYS A 140 8.48 -19.94 6.24
N GLY A 141 8.82 -20.42 5.03
CA GLY A 141 8.71 -21.83 4.66
C GLY A 141 7.25 -22.28 4.48
N ASP A 142 6.96 -23.55 4.73
CA ASP A 142 5.67 -24.20 4.46
C ASP A 142 4.94 -24.76 5.71
N VAL A 143 5.51 -24.59 6.91
CA VAL A 143 5.09 -25.30 8.13
C VAL A 143 4.05 -24.54 8.98
N MET A 144 3.41 -23.49 8.46
CA MET A 144 2.39 -22.72 9.22
C MET A 144 0.98 -23.33 9.24
N HIS A 145 0.64 -24.21 8.30
CA HIS A 145 -0.71 -24.78 8.11
C HIS A 145 -1.27 -25.58 9.32
N ARG A 146 -0.51 -25.75 10.41
CA ARG A 146 -0.92 -26.51 11.61
C ARG A 146 -1.05 -25.68 12.89
N ARG A 147 -0.80 -24.37 12.83
CA ARG A 147 -0.84 -23.50 14.01
C ARG A 147 -2.07 -22.59 13.97
N ASN A 148 -2.66 -22.38 15.12
CA ASN A 148 -3.63 -21.33 15.36
C ASN A 148 -3.01 -20.21 16.19
N PHE A 149 -3.43 -18.98 15.94
CA PHE A 149 -3.00 -17.81 16.69
C PHE A 149 -4.23 -17.07 17.18
N VAL A 150 -4.34 -16.90 18.49
CA VAL A 150 -5.44 -16.15 19.11
C VAL A 150 -4.85 -14.86 19.70
N SER A 151 -5.39 -13.72 19.29
CA SER A 151 -5.00 -12.43 19.86
C SER A 151 -5.52 -12.25 21.28
N THR A 152 -4.94 -11.28 21.98
CA THR A 152 -5.46 -10.78 23.26
C THR A 152 -6.35 -9.55 23.09
N HIS A 153 -6.30 -8.88 21.92
CA HIS A 153 -7.10 -7.71 21.59
C HIS A 153 -8.02 -7.96 20.39
N ASN A 154 -8.89 -6.99 20.10
CA ASN A 154 -9.78 -6.99 18.93
C ASN A 154 -9.08 -6.54 17.62
N HIS A 155 -7.74 -6.46 17.62
CA HIS A 155 -6.92 -6.08 16.48
C HIS A 155 -5.73 -7.04 16.28
N ILE A 156 -5.46 -7.40 15.03
CA ILE A 156 -4.20 -8.02 14.61
C ILE A 156 -3.62 -7.22 13.45
N TYR A 157 -2.30 -7.03 13.49
CA TYR A 157 -1.52 -6.45 12.40
C TYR A 157 -0.66 -7.55 11.76
N LEU A 158 -0.79 -7.67 10.44
CA LEU A 158 -0.04 -8.60 9.61
C LEU A 158 0.92 -7.80 8.73
N TRP A 159 2.17 -8.22 8.64
CA TRP A 159 3.16 -7.60 7.77
C TRP A 159 3.92 -8.65 6.98
N PHE A 160 3.69 -8.65 5.67
CA PHE A 160 4.44 -9.43 4.71
C PHE A 160 5.54 -8.57 4.09
N GLN A 161 6.74 -9.13 3.94
CA GLN A 161 7.82 -8.50 3.19
C GLN A 161 8.56 -9.56 2.37
N SER A 162 8.91 -9.21 1.14
CA SER A 162 9.77 -10.03 0.27
C SER A 162 11.07 -9.33 -0.09
N ASP A 163 12.11 -10.11 -0.37
CA ASP A 163 13.44 -9.63 -0.73
C ASP A 163 13.59 -9.43 -2.26
N LYS A 164 14.81 -9.46 -2.82
CA LYS A 164 15.05 -9.21 -4.26
C LYS A 164 14.93 -10.46 -5.14
N THR A 165 14.87 -11.65 -4.57
CA THR A 165 15.03 -12.94 -5.27
C THR A 165 14.17 -14.01 -4.62
N VAL A 166 13.87 -15.06 -5.39
CA VAL A 166 13.06 -16.20 -4.93
C VAL A 166 11.64 -15.78 -4.53
N ALA A 167 10.67 -16.54 -4.99
CA ALA A 167 9.28 -16.26 -4.69
C ALA A 167 8.50 -17.55 -4.74
N HIS A 168 7.50 -17.62 -3.88
CA HIS A 168 6.70 -18.79 -3.64
C HIS A 168 5.21 -18.44 -3.74
N SER A 169 4.36 -19.42 -3.46
CA SER A 169 2.92 -19.30 -3.70
C SER A 169 2.17 -18.45 -2.69
N GLY A 170 2.81 -17.98 -1.62
CA GLY A 170 2.23 -17.04 -0.67
C GLY A 170 1.41 -17.72 0.41
N PHE A 171 0.28 -17.13 0.82
CA PHE A 171 -0.55 -17.64 1.90
C PHE A 171 -2.05 -17.40 1.69
N LEU A 172 -2.85 -18.30 2.27
CA LEU A 172 -4.28 -18.13 2.49
C LEU A 172 -4.56 -18.23 3.99
N LEU A 173 -4.82 -17.07 4.58
CA LEU A 173 -5.14 -16.91 5.98
C LEU A 173 -6.67 -16.86 6.16
N GLN A 174 -7.17 -17.58 7.15
CA GLN A 174 -8.55 -17.52 7.63
C GLN A 174 -8.56 -16.82 9.00
N TRP A 175 -9.56 -16.00 9.27
CA TRP A 175 -9.73 -15.37 10.57
C TRP A 175 -11.19 -15.34 11.01
N ALA A 176 -11.40 -15.40 12.32
CA ALA A 176 -12.72 -15.31 12.93
C ALA A 176 -12.67 -14.57 14.28
N ALA A 177 -13.72 -13.80 14.55
CA ALA A 177 -14.00 -13.22 15.84
C ALA A 177 -14.52 -14.32 16.77
N VAL A 178 -13.81 -14.57 17.87
CA VAL A 178 -14.16 -15.57 18.87
C VAL A 178 -14.28 -14.92 20.25
N ASP A 179 -14.97 -15.60 21.16
CA ASP A 179 -14.98 -15.17 22.57
C ASP A 179 -13.58 -15.39 23.19
N PRO A 180 -13.10 -14.45 24.04
CA PRO A 180 -11.78 -14.51 24.68
C PRO A 180 -11.55 -15.74 25.56
#